data_AF-A0A937H9S3-F1
#
_entry.id   AF-A0A937H9S3-F1
#
_cell.length_a   1.000
_cell.length_b   1.000
_cell.length_c   1.000
_cell.angle_alpha   90.00
_cell.angle_beta   90.00
_cell.angle_gamma   90.00
#
_symmetry.space_group_name_H-M   'P 1'
#
loop_
_entity.id
_entity.type
_entity.pdbx_description
1 polymer ?
#
loop_
_entity_poly.entity_id
_entity_poly.type
_entity_poly.pdbx_seq_one_letter_code
_entity_poly.pdbx_strand_id
1 'polypeptide(L)' 'MAKVKKAFFCQNCGTQHTQWQGQCKGCKEWNTLAEELMSKEPTKEWDSSATNATTKPIRMD' A
#
# COMPACT_ATOMS: atom_id res chain seq x y z
N MET A 1 -1.01 -3.86 -16.36
CA MET A 1 0.28 -4.16 -15.71
C MET A 1 0.43 -3.19 -14.53
N ALA A 2 0.32 -3.69 -13.30
CA ALA A 2 0.37 -2.85 -12.10
C ALA A 2 1.77 -2.26 -11.96
N LYS A 3 1.88 -0.94 -11.96
CA LYS A 3 3.15 -0.22 -11.85
C LYS A 3 3.68 -0.42 -10.44
N VAL A 4 4.65 -1.33 -10.27
CA VAL A 4 5.38 -1.52 -9.01
C VAL A 4 6.03 -0.19 -8.66
N LYS A 5 5.54 0.48 -7.61
CA LYS A 5 6.17 1.68 -7.08
C LYS A 5 7.24 1.23 -6.09
N LYS A 6 8.50 1.39 -6.49
CA LYS A 6 9.64 1.26 -5.60
C LYS A 6 9.74 2.51 -4.74
N ALA A 7 9.89 2.34 -3.42
CA ALA A 7 10.19 3.42 -2.50
C ALA A 7 11.45 3.05 -1.71
N PHE A 8 12.24 4.06 -1.33
CA PHE A 8 13.45 3.86 -0.55
C PHE A 8 13.26 4.48 0.82
N PHE A 9 13.56 3.76 1.89
CA PHE A 9 13.41 4.23 3.26
C PHE A 9 14.77 4.27 3.96
N CYS A 10 15.05 5.34 4.68
CA CYS A 10 16.27 5.43 5.48
C CYS A 10 16.11 4.63 6.77
N GLN A 11 17.00 3.66 7.01
CA GLN A 11 16.98 2.82 8.21
C GLN A 11 17.42 3.55 9.49
N ASN A 12 18.08 4.71 9.39
CA ASN A 12 18.48 5.48 10.58
C ASN A 12 17.43 6.51 11.02
N CYS A 13 16.77 7.20 10.07
CA CYS A 13 15.83 8.28 10.38
C CYS A 13 14.41 8.07 9.86
N GLY A 14 14.14 7.00 9.12
CA GLY A 14 12.80 6.69 8.57
C GLY A 14 12.37 7.56 7.39
N THR A 15 13.24 8.45 6.88
CA THR A 15 12.90 9.32 5.75
C THR A 15 12.65 8.50 4.48
N GLN A 16 11.52 8.74 3.81
CA GLN A 16 11.20 8.14 2.52
C GLN A 16 11.79 8.94 1.35
N HIS A 17 12.25 8.22 0.33
CA HIS A 17 12.78 8.74 -0.91
C HIS A 17 12.17 7.98 -2.10
N THR A 18 11.89 8.70 -3.19
CA THR A 18 11.31 8.14 -4.42
C THR A 18 12.37 7.56 -5.38
N GLN A 19 13.65 7.84 -5.12
CA GLN A 19 14.79 7.40 -5.91
C GLN A 19 16.00 7.16 -5.00
N TRP A 20 16.87 6.22 -5.39
CA TRP A 20 18.12 5.95 -4.69
C TRP A 20 19.11 7.10 -4.89
N GLN A 21 19.58 7.71 -3.81
CA GLN A 21 20.56 8.81 -3.83
C GLN A 21 21.87 8.46 -3.12
N GLY A 22 21.99 7.27 -2.52
CA GLY A 22 23.15 6.85 -1.73
C GLY A 22 23.25 7.54 -0.36
N GLN A 23 22.91 8.82 -0.29
CA GLN A 23 22.87 9.64 0.92
C GLN A 23 21.43 10.01 1.31
N CYS A 24 21.08 9.85 2.59
CA CYS A 24 19.80 10.28 3.12
C CYS A 24 19.74 11.82 3.29
N LYS A 25 18.67 12.49 2.84
CA LYS A 25 18.50 13.95 3.02
C LYS A 25 18.09 14.35 4.44
N GLY A 26 17.61 13.42 5.26
CA GLY A 26 17.23 13.66 6.66
C GLY A 26 18.44 13.63 7.59
N CYS A 27 19.10 12.46 7.70
CA CYS A 27 20.24 12.26 8.60
C CYS A 27 21.63 12.48 7.97
N LYS A 28 21.72 12.72 6.65
CA LYS A 28 22.97 12.93 5.89
C LYS A 28 23.93 11.73 5.85
N GLU A 29 23.50 10.56 6.31
CA GLU A 29 24.30 9.35 6.25
C GLU A 29 24.24 8.65 4.90
N TRP A 30 25.29 7.89 4.63
CA TRP A 30 25.47 7.09 3.43
C TRP A 30 25.13 5.64 3.71
N ASN A 31 24.65 4.92 2.69
CA ASN A 31 24.32 3.48 2.77
C ASN A 31 23.20 3.14 3.78
N THR A 32 22.37 4.10 4.17
CA THR A 32 21.23 3.88 5.06
C THR A 32 19.90 3.72 4.33
N LEU A 33 19.87 3.86 2.99
CA LEU A 33 18.66 3.77 2.18
C LEU A 33 18.37 2.31 1.80
N ALA A 34 17.26 1.75 2.26
CA ALA A 34 16.77 0.41 1.93
C ALA A 34 15.61 0.50 0.91
N GLU A 35 15.59 -0.37 -0.10
CA GLU A 35 14.49 -0.47 -1.07
C GLU A 35 13.34 -1.28 -0.48
N GLU A 36 12.14 -0.69 -0.38
CA GLU A 36 10.91 -1.41 -0.12
C GLU A 36 10.05 -1.44 -1.38
N LEU A 37 9.80 -2.65 -1.85
CA LEU A 37 8.82 -2.90 -2.89
C LEU A 37 7.44 -2.83 -2.25
N MET A 38 6.74 -1.70 -2.41
CA MET A 38 5.29 -1.69 -2.23
C MET A 38 4.67 -2.50 -3.37
N SER A 39 4.75 -3.82 -3.24
CA SER A 39 3.77 -4.69 -3.89
C SER A 39 2.46 -4.37 -3.19
N LYS A 40 1.68 -3.46 -3.76
CA LYS A 40 0.24 -3.53 -3.53
C LYS A 40 -0.17 -4.89 -4.09
N GLU A 41 -0.15 -5.91 -3.25
CA GLU A 41 -1.16 -6.93 -3.38
C GLU A 41 -2.48 -6.16 -3.45
N PRO A 42 -3.22 -6.21 -4.57
CA PRO A 42 -4.61 -5.85 -4.47
C PRO A 42 -5.17 -6.90 -3.52
N THR A 43 -5.32 -6.56 -2.24
CA THR A 43 -6.28 -7.27 -1.43
C THR A 43 -7.57 -7.17 -2.24
N LYS A 44 -7.97 -8.31 -2.79
CA LYS A 44 -9.28 -8.55 -3.35
C LYS A 44 -10.26 -8.24 -2.23
N GLU A 45 -10.63 -6.98 -2.11
CA GLU A 45 -11.78 -6.56 -1.34
C GLU A 45 -12.75 -5.91 -2.33
N TRP A 46 -13.09 -6.73 -3.34
CA TRP A 46 -14.47 -6.79 -3.80
C TRP A 46 -15.28 -7.21 -2.56
N ASP A 47 -15.60 -6.22 -1.74
CA ASP A 47 -16.68 -6.33 -0.80
C ASP A 47 -17.95 -6.52 -1.64
N SER A 48 -18.47 -7.74 -1.67
CA SER A 48 -19.80 -8.04 -2.22
C SER A 48 -20.91 -7.56 -1.29
N SER A 49 -20.61 -6.77 -0.27
CA SER A 49 -21.57 -6.42 0.79
C SER A 49 -22.41 -5.21 0.38
N ALA A 50 -22.93 -5.23 -0.84
CA ALA A 50 -23.99 -4.33 -1.27
C ALA A 50 -24.85 -4.95 -2.37
N THR A 51 -25.36 -6.17 -2.18
CA THR A 51 -26.57 -6.58 -2.91
C THR A 51 -27.54 -7.36 -2.01
N ASN A 52 -28.57 -6.63 -1.60
CA ASN A 52 -29.94 -7.12 -1.39
C ASN A 52 -30.30 -7.77 -0.03
N ALA A 53 -30.22 -6.99 1.04
CA ALA A 53 -30.99 -7.22 2.26
C ALA A 53 -32.26 -6.34 2.30
N THR A 54 -33.20 -6.56 1.38
CA THR A 54 -34.63 -6.16 1.47
C THR A 54 -35.32 -6.75 0.25
N THR A 55 -35.89 -7.94 0.32
CA THR A 55 -37.33 -8.07 0.55
C THR A 55 -37.59 -9.53 0.88
N LYS A 56 -37.94 -9.84 2.13
CA LYS A 56 -38.63 -11.11 2.42
C LYS A 56 -40.09 -10.87 2.03
N PRO A 57 -40.66 -11.54 1.01
CA PRO A 57 -42.10 -11.46 0.80
C PRO A 57 -42.77 -12.09 2.02
N ILE A 58 -43.70 -11.36 2.62
CA ILE A 58 -44.62 -11.94 3.60
C ILE A 58 -45.38 -13.08 2.91
N ARG A 59 -45.47 -14.25 3.58
CA ARG A 59 -46.44 -15.28 3.20
C ARG A 59 -47.83 -14.66 3.37
N MET A 60 -48.60 -14.53 2.30
CA MET A 60 -50.05 -14.47 2.42
C MET A 60 -50.55 -15.90 2.59
N ASP A 61 -51.43 -16.08 3.57
CA ASP A 61 -52.18 -17.31 3.88
C ASP A 61 -52.92 -17.84 2.64
#